data_AF-A0A3D3W8D7-F1
#
_entry.id   AF-A0A3D3W8D7-F1
#
_cell.length_a   1.000
_cell.length_b   1.000
_cell.length_c   1.000
_cell.angle_alpha   90.00
_cell.angle_beta   90.00
_cell.angle_gamma   90.00
#
_symmetry.space_group_name_H-M   'P 1'
#
loop_
_entity.id
_entity.type
_entity.pdbx_description
1 polymer ?
#
loop_
_entity_poly.entity_id
_entity_poly.type
_entity_poly.pdbx_seq_one_letter_code
_entity_poly.pdbx_strand_id
1 'polypeptide(L)'
;MPITEFLARNAKLYRQETCLTEINLDLQDRHNVIWHEYELIENNPAGEYRREMTWGVFEEKANRFANLLLKRGIKKGDKVAILMM
;
A
#
# COMPACT_ATOMS: atom_id res chain seq x y z
N MET A 1 -3.56 -23.63 5.31
CA MET A 1 -3.32 -22.41 6.09
C MET A 1 -4.01 -21.24 5.39
N PRO A 2 -4.95 -20.54 6.03
CA PRO A 2 -5.54 -19.31 5.49
C PRO A 2 -4.48 -18.21 5.32
N ILE A 3 -4.64 -17.35 4.32
CA ILE A 3 -3.73 -16.24 4.03
C ILE A 3 -3.50 -15.33 5.24
N THR A 4 -4.51 -15.16 6.09
CA THR A 4 -4.46 -14.35 7.31
C THR A 4 -3.42 -14.83 8.32
N GLU A 5 -3.12 -16.13 8.38
CA GLU A 5 -2.05 -16.65 9.26
C GLU A 5 -0.66 -16.21 8.79
N PHE A 6 -0.43 -16.14 7.48
CA PHE A 6 0.83 -15.64 6.94
C PHE A 6 0.99 -14.15 7.20
N LEU A 7 -0.07 -13.37 7.01
CA LEU A 7 -0.06 -11.92 7.26
C LEU A 7 0.23 -11.62 8.74
N ALA A 8 -0.48 -12.29 9.67
CA ALA A 8 -0.27 -12.11 11.10
C ALA A 8 1.15 -12.56 11.53
N ARG A 9 1.67 -13.65 10.96
CA ARG A 9 3.06 -14.09 11.21
C ARG A 9 4.07 -13.05 10.74
N ASN A 10 3.89 -12.48 9.55
CA ASN A 10 4.79 -11.46 9.02
C ASN A 10 4.73 -10.17 9.84
N ALA A 11 3.54 -9.75 10.27
CA ALA A 11 3.38 -8.61 11.18
C ALA A 11 4.11 -8.81 12.53
N LYS A 12 4.24 -10.05 13.00
CA LYS A 12 4.97 -10.39 14.21
C LYS A 12 6.49 -10.43 13.98
N LEU A 13 6.95 -11.08 12.91
CA LEU A 13 8.38 -11.30 12.66
C LEU A 13 9.07 -10.09 12.02
N TYR A 14 8.38 -9.38 11.15
CA TYR A 14 8.93 -8.33 10.26
C TYR A 14 8.24 -6.99 10.49
N ARG A 15 7.81 -6.71 11.73
CA ARG A 15 6.94 -5.56 12.08
C ARG A 15 7.38 -4.22 11.50
N GLN A 16 8.69 -3.97 11.47
CA GLN A 16 9.29 -2.70 11.03
C GLN A 16 9.67 -2.70 9.54
N GLU A 17 9.61 -3.84 8.86
CA GLU A 17 9.97 -3.95 7.46
C GLU A 17 8.82 -3.46 6.57
N THR A 18 9.17 -2.84 5.44
CA THR A 18 8.21 -2.39 4.43
C THR A 18 7.52 -3.58 3.76
N CYS A 19 6.18 -3.55 3.72
CA CYS A 19 5.33 -4.58 3.12
C CYS A 19 4.55 -4.08 1.90
N LEU A 20 4.30 -2.77 1.82
CA LEU A 20 3.63 -2.14 0.69
C LEU A 20 4.34 -0.85 0.33
N THR A 21 4.37 -0.58 -0.96
CA THR A 21 4.89 0.67 -1.49
C THR A 21 3.92 1.17 -2.54
N GLU A 22 3.46 2.41 -2.38
CA GLU A 22 2.59 3.07 -3.32
C GLU A 22 3.36 3.41 -4.61
N ILE A 23 2.77 3.10 -5.75
CA ILE A 23 3.26 3.49 -7.07
C ILE A 23 2.40 4.66 -7.53
N ASN A 24 3.02 5.83 -7.74
CA ASN A 24 2.33 7.00 -8.25
C ASN A 24 2.24 6.93 -9.77
N LEU A 25 1.06 6.64 -10.30
CA LEU A 25 0.80 6.50 -11.74
C LEU A 25 0.75 7.87 -12.46
N ASP A 26 0.24 8.92 -11.79
CA ASP A 26 0.12 10.28 -12.38
C ASP A 26 1.47 10.92 -12.73
N LEU A 27 2.55 10.43 -12.11
CA LEU A 27 3.92 10.88 -12.39
C LEU A 27 4.58 10.13 -13.56
N GLN A 28 4.01 9.02 -14.05
CA GLN A 28 4.58 8.28 -15.18
C GLN A 28 4.30 8.94 -16.53
N ASP A 29 3.19 9.67 -16.68
CA ASP A 29 2.70 10.24 -17.95
C ASP A 29 3.46 11.49 -18.46
N ARG A 30 4.63 11.83 -17.90
CA ARG A 30 5.37 13.06 -18.28
C ARG A 30 6.77 12.84 -18.87
N HIS A 31 7.01 11.74 -19.57
CA HIS A 31 8.28 11.54 -20.29
C HIS A 31 8.14 11.73 -21.80
N ASN A 32 7.76 12.94 -22.23
CA ASN A 32 8.01 13.44 -23.59
C ASN A 32 9.14 14.49 -23.54
N VAL A 33 10.32 14.12 -23.05
CA VAL A 33 11.47 15.04 -23.00
C VAL A 33 12.41 14.74 -24.17
N ILE A 34 12.67 15.77 -24.97
CA ILE A 34 13.63 15.74 -26.08
C ILE A 34 15.03 15.71 -25.44
N TRP A 35 15.86 14.75 -25.84
CA TRP A 35 17.17 14.39 -25.27
C TRP A 35 18.18 15.52 -25.01
N HIS A 36 17.91 16.77 -25.37
CA HIS A 36 18.85 17.89 -25.31
C HIS A 36 18.88 18.66 -23.98
N GLU A 37 17.99 18.38 -23.02
CA GLU A 37 17.90 19.11 -21.74
C GLU A 37 18.28 18.27 -20.50
N TYR A 38 18.79 17.05 -20.70
CA TYR A 38 18.95 16.05 -19.63
C TYR A 38 20.13 16.30 -18.66
N GLU A 39 21.09 17.18 -18.99
CA GLU A 39 22.29 17.41 -18.17
C GLU A 39 22.13 18.47 -17.05
N LEU A 40 20.98 19.15 -16.95
CA LEU A 40 20.80 20.26 -16.01
C LEU A 40 19.67 20.06 -14.97
N ILE A 41 19.05 18.89 -14.93
CA ILE A 41 17.94 18.63 -14.01
C ILE A 41 18.28 17.45 -13.12
N GLU A 42 18.84 17.73 -11.94
CA GLU A 42 18.82 16.80 -10.82
C GLU A 42 17.86 17.30 -9.75
N ASN A 43 16.67 16.71 -9.76
CA ASN A 43 15.95 16.20 -8.59
C ASN A 43 14.66 15.56 -9.12
N ASN A 44 14.61 14.24 -9.11
CA ASN A 44 13.43 13.48 -9.47
C ASN A 44 12.33 13.71 -8.40
N PRO A 45 11.26 14.49 -8.67
CA PRO A 45 10.21 14.72 -7.69
C PRO A 45 9.40 13.45 -7.39
N ALA A 46 9.58 12.38 -8.16
CA ALA A 46 8.94 11.09 -7.89
C ALA A 46 9.44 10.40 -6.62
N GLY A 47 10.60 10.82 -6.07
CA GLY A 47 11.11 10.31 -4.80
C GLY A 47 10.29 10.79 -3.58
N GLU A 48 9.73 12.00 -3.62
CA GLU A 48 9.09 12.63 -2.45
C GLU A 48 7.68 12.09 -2.16
N TYR A 49 7.01 11.45 -3.14
CA TYR A 49 5.64 10.95 -2.99
C TYR A 49 5.54 9.43 -2.80
N ARG A 50 6.66 8.71 -2.68
CA ARG A 50 6.65 7.26 -2.44
C ARG A 50 6.22 6.98 -1.00
N ARG A 51 4.99 6.53 -0.80
CA ARG A 51 4.52 6.10 0.51
C ARG A 51 4.81 4.63 0.73
N GLU A 52 5.59 4.35 1.76
CA GLU A 52 5.84 3.00 2.23
C GLU A 52 4.97 2.69 3.46
N MET A 53 4.60 1.43 3.61
CA MET A 53 3.87 0.92 4.77
C MET A 53 4.59 -0.30 5.30
N THR A 54 4.86 -0.31 6.60
CA THR A 54 5.46 -1.46 7.27
C THR A 54 4.41 -2.51 7.61
N TRP A 55 4.85 -3.76 7.81
CA TRP A 55 3.96 -4.86 8.22
C TRP A 55 3.16 -4.54 9.49
N GLY A 56 3.76 -3.85 10.47
CA GLY A 56 3.08 -3.46 11.71
C GLY A 56 1.96 -2.45 11.48
N VAL A 57 2.18 -1.47 10.60
CA VAL A 57 1.15 -0.46 10.23
C VAL A 57 0.04 -1.10 9.42
N PHE A 58 0.37 -2.01 8.51
CA PHE A 58 -0.61 -2.77 7.74
C PHE A 58 -1.54 -3.58 8.66
N GLU A 59 -0.97 -4.35 9.60
CA GLU A 59 -1.72 -5.16 10.57
C GLU A 59 -2.68 -4.29 11.41
N GLU A 60 -2.21 -3.13 11.88
CA GLU A 60 -3.05 -2.22 12.66
C GLU A 60 -4.23 -1.69 11.82
N LYS A 61 -3.97 -1.25 10.58
CA LYS A 61 -5.01 -0.73 9.68
C LYS A 61 -6.00 -1.81 9.26
N ALA A 62 -5.52 -3.00 8.92
CA ALA A 62 -6.36 -4.14 8.54
C ALA A 62 -7.28 -4.55 9.70
N ASN A 63 -6.75 -4.67 10.92
CA ASN A 63 -7.54 -5.00 12.10
C ASN A 63 -8.54 -3.90 12.48
N ARG A 64 -8.16 -2.62 12.31
CA ARG A 64 -9.09 -1.51 12.51
C ARG A 64 -10.28 -1.60 11.55
N PHE A 65 -10.03 -1.91 10.28
CA PHE A 65 -11.09 -2.09 9.29
C PHE A 65 -11.93 -3.33 9.59
N ALA A 66 -11.32 -4.46 9.97
CA ALA A 66 -12.04 -5.66 10.38
C ALA A 66 -13.00 -5.39 11.55
N ASN A 67 -12.55 -4.66 12.58
CA ASN A 67 -13.40 -4.26 13.71
C ASN A 67 -14.56 -3.34 13.28
N LEU A 68 -14.35 -2.46 12.30
CA LEU A 68 -15.44 -1.67 11.72
C LEU A 68 -16.49 -2.57 11.05
N LEU A 69 -16.07 -3.54 10.23
CA LEU A 69 -16.97 -4.49 9.56
C LEU A 69 -17.76 -5.32 10.57
N LEU A 70 -17.10 -5.82 11.62
CA LEU A 70 -17.75 -6.55 12.72
C LEU A 70 -18.82 -5.69 13.42
N LYS A 71 -18.51 -4.41 13.70
CA LYS A 71 -19.49 -3.47 14.28
C LYS A 71 -20.67 -3.18 13.36
N ARG A 72 -20.50 -3.33 12.05
CA ARG A 72 -21.57 -3.21 11.04
C ARG A 72 -22.38 -4.50 10.87
N GLY A 73 -22.07 -5.55 11.64
CA GLY A 73 -22.80 -6.82 11.64
C GLY A 73 -22.34 -7.82 10.60
N ILE A 74 -21.22 -7.58 9.92
CA ILE A 74 -20.63 -8.51 8.94
C ILE A 74 -20.02 -9.70 9.67
N LYS A 75 -20.31 -10.91 9.20
CA LYS A 75 -19.94 -12.18 9.81
C LYS A 75 -19.13 -13.06 8.84
N LYS A 76 -18.58 -14.13 9.40
CA LYS A 76 -17.92 -15.17 8.61
C LYS A 76 -18.91 -15.76 7.58
N GLY A 77 -18.50 -15.75 6.32
CA GLY A 77 -19.31 -16.25 5.19
C GLY A 77 -20.01 -15.15 4.40
N ASP A 78 -20.08 -13.93 4.94
CA ASP A 78 -20.64 -12.79 4.21
C ASP A 78 -19.73 -12.38 3.06
N LYS A 79 -20.35 -12.00 1.94
CA LYS A 79 -19.65 -11.50 0.75
C LYS A 79 -19.50 -9.98 0.87
N VAL A 80 -18.29 -9.48 0.65
CA VAL A 80 -17.97 -8.04 0.65
C VAL A 80 -17.54 -7.64 -0.76
N ALA A 81 -18.30 -6.75 -1.40
CA ALA A 81 -17.91 -6.16 -2.68
C ALA A 81 -16.91 -5.02 -2.45
N ILE A 82 -15.82 -5.01 -3.21
CA ILE A 82 -14.83 -3.93 -3.21
C ILE A 82 -14.92 -3.25 -4.57
N LEU A 83 -15.37 -2.00 -4.60
CA LEU A 83 -15.33 -1.16 -5.79
C LEU A 83 -14.05 -0.32 -5.74
N MET A 84 -13.11 -0.60 -6.65
CA MET A 84 -11.90 0.19 -6.85
C MET A 84 -12.06 0.97 -8.16
N MET A 85 -11.83 2.28 -8.14
CA MET A 85 -11.88 3.19 -9.28
C MET A 85 -10.54 3.90 -9.40
#